data_AF-A0A925ZXQ1-F1
#
_entry.id   AF-A0A925ZXQ1-F1
#
_cell.length_a   1.000
_cell.length_b   1.000
_cell.length_c   1.000
_cell.angle_alpha   90.00
_cell.angle_beta   90.00
_cell.angle_gamma   90.00
#
_symmetry.space_group_name_H-M   'P 1'
#
loop_
_entity.id
_entity.type
_entity.pdbx_description
1 polymer ?
#
loop_
_entity_poly.entity_id
_entity_poly.type
_entity_poly.pdbx_seq_one_letter_code
_entity_poly.pdbx_strand_id
1 'polypeptide(L)'
;MLLRLQFILLLLLPPLLVFAQQPDTTRSSSPIRNIETENVDVMPTANTKGWLLLDKDIQTELEGAVQNLYNCKYERAEKQFRSLRRRYPNHPMPYFLMGLSQWWKIVPTNIKTKQYDKLFFAYMDTTIRKAEAQFDADEKNYEACFFLAAAYGFDGRLNAERSNWPRATVSAKRALKYLEISKEANGLSPEFLFGQALFNYYAVWIPNNYPLLKPVLLLFPKGNKQLGLQQLRNVADNGFYVGPEAKVFLMRILNNEENNWEAAAPIARNLAKTYPDNGYFERFYALSCFNLGDFRECERLSLDILTKLNQGMPGYEATSGRYATYFMGWLMQNRYKDVDKAKDYYQRCIVFSELTNEVKGGFYLHSTYNLARLAEKEKDTATARRYYAIVRDIGDSKSAAYREAKAYLKENKK
;
A
#
# COMPACT_ATOMS: atom_id res chain seq x y z
N MET A 1 -12.30 3.83 -3.77
CA MET A 1 -11.01 4.27 -4.37
C MET A 1 -11.17 4.49 -5.88
N LEU A 2 -12.24 5.18 -6.30
CA LEU A 2 -12.74 5.17 -7.69
C LEU A 2 -13.19 6.56 -8.19
N LEU A 3 -12.75 7.65 -7.54
CA LEU A 3 -13.25 9.00 -7.87
C LEU A 3 -12.21 10.13 -7.80
N ARG A 4 -10.91 9.83 -7.95
CA ARG A 4 -9.84 10.86 -7.83
C ARG A 4 -8.88 10.91 -9.01
N LEU A 5 -9.31 10.52 -10.20
CA LEU A 5 -8.53 10.66 -11.44
C LEU A 5 -9.32 11.30 -12.60
N GLN A 6 -10.49 11.89 -12.34
CA GLN A 6 -11.33 12.51 -13.37
C GLN A 6 -10.76 13.82 -13.97
N PHE A 7 -9.64 14.35 -13.49
CA PHE A 7 -9.15 15.70 -13.87
C PHE A 7 -7.93 15.74 -14.79
N ILE A 8 -7.64 14.67 -15.52
CA ILE A 8 -6.66 14.72 -16.63
C ILE A 8 -7.32 15.18 -17.95
N LEU A 9 -8.65 15.32 -18.00
CA LEU A 9 -9.37 15.40 -19.28
C LEU A 9 -9.84 16.81 -19.71
N LEU A 10 -9.45 17.90 -19.05
CA LEU A 10 -10.08 19.21 -19.30
C LEU A 10 -9.24 20.22 -20.08
N LEU A 11 -8.16 19.82 -20.76
CA LEU A 11 -7.39 20.77 -21.57
C LEU A 11 -7.23 20.47 -23.06
N LEU A 12 -7.74 19.36 -23.62
CA LEU A 12 -7.69 19.15 -25.08
C LEU A 12 -8.89 18.30 -25.63
N LEU A 13 -10.06 18.95 -25.79
CA LEU A 13 -11.04 18.81 -26.91
C LEU A 13 -11.89 17.48 -27.08
N PRO A 14 -13.00 17.47 -27.89
CA PRO A 14 -14.42 17.27 -27.48
C PRO A 14 -14.99 15.83 -27.79
N PRO A 15 -16.31 15.55 -27.61
CA PRO A 15 -16.81 14.22 -27.21
C PRO A 15 -17.15 13.29 -28.38
N LEU A 16 -16.71 12.02 -28.33
CA LEU A 16 -17.30 10.96 -29.15
C LEU A 16 -17.31 9.58 -28.46
N LEU A 17 -18.55 9.10 -28.34
CA LEU A 17 -19.15 7.75 -28.34
C LEU A 17 -18.36 6.52 -27.85
N VAL A 18 -19.03 5.84 -26.92
CA VAL A 18 -18.74 4.56 -26.28
C VAL A 18 -18.84 3.40 -27.29
N PHE A 19 -17.84 2.53 -27.29
CA PHE A 19 -18.01 1.12 -27.69
C PHE A 19 -17.71 0.22 -26.49
N ALA A 20 -18.66 -0.66 -26.18
CA ALA A 20 -18.52 -1.71 -25.18
C ALA A 20 -17.71 -2.88 -25.78
N GLN A 21 -16.81 -3.47 -24.99
CA GLN A 21 -16.18 -4.76 -25.32
C GLN A 21 -16.46 -5.79 -24.23
N GLN A 22 -16.73 -7.01 -24.68
CA GLN A 22 -17.11 -8.21 -23.95
C GLN A 22 -15.95 -8.78 -23.11
N PRO A 23 -16.23 -9.58 -22.06
CA PRO A 23 -15.20 -10.26 -21.29
C PRO A 23 -14.65 -11.45 -22.06
N ASP A 24 -13.34 -11.47 -22.29
CA ASP A 24 -12.64 -12.59 -22.89
C ASP A 24 -12.34 -13.66 -21.82
N THR A 25 -13.06 -14.78 -21.91
CA THR A 25 -12.91 -15.95 -21.05
C THR A 25 -12.03 -16.98 -21.74
N THR A 26 -10.71 -16.85 -21.66
CA THR A 26 -9.80 -17.99 -21.89
C THR A 26 -8.57 -17.89 -20.98
N ARG A 27 -8.61 -18.60 -19.85
CA ARG A 27 -7.41 -18.96 -19.08
C ARG A 27 -6.73 -20.13 -19.80
N SER A 28 -5.49 -19.95 -20.22
CA SER A 28 -4.57 -21.04 -20.52
C SER A 28 -3.23 -20.72 -19.87
N SER A 29 -2.80 -21.56 -18.94
CA SER A 29 -1.48 -21.51 -18.31
C SER A 29 -0.44 -22.02 -19.30
N SER A 30 0.33 -21.11 -19.92
CA SER A 30 1.50 -21.51 -20.72
C SER A 30 2.63 -22.00 -19.82
N PRO A 31 3.39 -23.03 -20.24
CA PRO A 31 4.50 -23.56 -19.45
C PRO A 31 5.63 -22.54 -19.34
N ILE A 32 6.31 -22.57 -18.19
CA ILE A 32 7.43 -21.70 -17.83
C ILE A 32 8.53 -21.86 -18.88
N ARG A 33 8.68 -20.84 -19.74
CA ARG A 33 9.89 -20.67 -20.56
C ARG A 33 10.96 -20.10 -19.63
N ASN A 34 12.08 -20.81 -19.49
CA ASN A 34 13.29 -20.21 -18.91
C ASN A 34 13.63 -18.99 -19.76
N ILE A 35 13.38 -17.80 -19.23
CA ILE A 35 13.84 -16.55 -19.81
C ILE A 35 15.30 -16.47 -19.40
N GLU A 36 16.19 -16.64 -20.38
CA GLU A 36 17.62 -16.48 -20.21
C GLU A 36 17.91 -15.11 -19.57
N THR A 37 18.67 -15.14 -18.48
CA THR A 37 19.14 -13.96 -17.78
C THR A 37 20.23 -13.31 -18.63
N GLU A 38 19.87 -12.44 -19.56
CA GLU A 38 20.79 -11.41 -20.03
C GLU A 38 20.84 -10.27 -19.01
N ASN A 39 21.27 -10.59 -17.78
CA ASN A 39 22.03 -9.64 -17.00
C ASN A 39 23.48 -9.97 -17.34
N VAL A 40 24.03 -9.27 -18.32
CA VAL A 40 25.49 -9.24 -18.44
C VAL A 40 25.98 -8.63 -17.14
N ASP A 41 26.54 -9.46 -16.25
CA ASP A 41 27.28 -9.08 -15.04
C ASP A 41 28.53 -8.28 -15.46
N VAL A 42 28.32 -7.07 -15.96
CA VAL A 42 29.38 -6.08 -15.96
C VAL A 42 29.39 -5.58 -14.52
N MET A 43 30.33 -6.08 -13.71
CA MET A 43 30.60 -5.45 -12.41
C MET A 43 30.82 -3.97 -12.66
N PRO A 44 29.98 -3.08 -12.10
CA PRO A 44 30.05 -1.68 -12.46
C PRO A 44 31.42 -1.12 -12.09
N THR A 45 31.97 -0.29 -12.96
CA THR A 45 33.26 0.39 -12.78
C THR A 45 33.24 1.45 -11.67
N ALA A 46 32.16 1.55 -10.90
CA ALA A 46 31.96 2.54 -9.87
C ALA A 46 32.75 2.21 -8.60
N ASN A 47 33.36 3.24 -8.01
CA ASN A 47 34.02 3.12 -6.72
C ASN A 47 32.98 3.14 -5.60
N THR A 48 32.74 1.97 -5.00
CA THR A 48 31.75 1.78 -3.93
C THR A 48 32.28 2.16 -2.53
N LYS A 49 33.53 2.61 -2.44
CA LYS A 49 34.16 2.95 -1.16
C LYS A 49 33.42 4.11 -0.48
N GLY A 50 32.93 3.85 0.73
CA GLY A 50 32.20 4.83 1.53
C GLY A 50 30.69 4.83 1.34
N TRP A 51 30.15 3.92 0.52
CA TRP A 51 28.71 3.76 0.40
C TRP A 51 28.14 3.04 1.61
N LEU A 52 27.35 3.75 2.43
CA LEU A 52 26.79 3.18 3.65
C LEU A 52 25.71 2.12 3.38
N LEU A 53 25.07 2.17 2.20
CA LEU A 53 24.06 1.21 1.78
C LEU A 53 24.65 -0.20 1.63
N LEU A 54 25.92 -0.30 1.24
CA LEU A 54 26.64 -1.57 1.07
C LEU A 54 27.51 -1.94 2.26
N ASP A 55 27.68 -1.03 3.22
CA ASP A 55 28.49 -1.22 4.41
C ASP A 55 27.81 -2.20 5.39
N LYS A 56 28.48 -3.33 5.66
CA LYS A 56 27.95 -4.39 6.52
C LYS A 56 27.90 -4.01 8.00
N ASP A 57 28.85 -3.21 8.47
CA ASP A 57 28.86 -2.76 9.87
C ASP A 57 27.71 -1.79 10.11
N ILE A 58 27.42 -0.92 9.15
CA ILE A 58 26.26 -0.02 9.21
C ILE A 58 24.94 -0.80 9.11
N GLN A 59 24.86 -1.83 8.25
CA GLN A 59 23.70 -2.71 8.20
C GLN A 59 23.46 -3.37 9.56
N THR A 60 24.47 -4.02 10.15
CA THR A 60 24.35 -4.65 11.47
C THR A 60 23.98 -3.66 12.57
N GLU A 61 24.55 -2.45 12.55
CA GLU A 61 24.18 -1.40 13.51
C GLU A 61 22.71 -0.98 13.39
N LEU A 62 22.20 -0.88 12.16
CA LEU A 62 20.85 -0.39 11.87
C LEU A 62 19.77 -1.48 11.89
N GLU A 63 20.12 -2.76 11.99
CA GLU A 63 19.17 -3.87 12.03
C GLU A 63 18.08 -3.64 13.10
N GLY A 64 18.50 -3.33 14.33
CA GLY A 64 17.58 -3.00 15.42
C GLY A 64 16.75 -1.74 15.14
N ALA A 65 17.28 -0.75 14.43
CA ALA A 65 16.57 0.49 14.10
C ALA A 65 15.47 0.24 13.07
N VAL A 66 15.78 -0.54 12.03
CA VAL A 66 14.84 -1.00 11.00
C VAL A 66 13.74 -1.85 11.63
N GLN A 67 14.12 -2.80 12.48
CA GLN A 67 13.16 -3.64 13.22
C GLN A 67 12.21 -2.81 14.09
N ASN A 68 12.74 -1.79 14.79
CA ASN A 68 11.93 -0.88 15.59
C ASN A 68 11.00 0.00 14.73
N LEU A 69 11.49 0.51 13.60
CA LEU A 69 10.70 1.33 12.67
C LEU A 69 9.46 0.57 12.20
N TYR A 70 9.64 -0.64 11.69
CA TYR A 70 8.55 -1.46 11.19
C TYR A 70 7.69 -2.08 12.30
N ASN A 71 8.13 -2.09 13.56
CA ASN A 71 7.28 -2.38 14.74
C ASN A 71 6.63 -1.13 15.36
N CYS A 72 6.61 -0.01 14.64
CA CYS A 72 6.05 1.26 15.12
C CYS A 72 6.70 1.78 16.42
N LYS A 73 7.90 1.32 16.78
CA LYS A 73 8.70 1.82 17.91
C LYS A 73 9.54 3.01 17.46
N TYR A 74 8.88 4.03 16.92
CA TYR A 74 9.51 5.13 16.19
C TYR A 74 10.58 5.86 17.02
N GLU A 75 10.32 6.13 18.30
CA GLU A 75 11.29 6.84 19.15
C GLU A 75 12.62 6.07 19.29
N ARG A 76 12.56 4.73 19.36
CA ARG A 76 13.74 3.88 19.46
C ARG A 76 14.52 3.89 18.14
N ALA A 77 13.83 3.72 17.02
CA ALA A 77 14.43 3.77 15.68
C ALA A 77 15.08 5.15 15.42
N GLU A 78 14.35 6.23 15.67
CA GLU A 78 14.82 7.60 15.42
C GLU A 78 16.03 7.99 16.29
N LYS A 79 16.20 7.42 17.50
CA LYS A 79 17.42 7.62 18.29
C LYS A 79 18.67 7.11 17.57
N GLN A 80 18.58 5.93 16.94
CA GLN A 80 19.69 5.37 16.17
C GLN A 80 19.93 6.17 14.88
N PHE A 81 18.88 6.57 14.16
CA PHE A 81 19.02 7.42 12.97
C PHE A 81 19.67 8.78 13.30
N ARG A 82 19.33 9.40 14.44
CA ARG A 82 20.01 10.60 14.93
C ARG A 82 21.47 10.35 15.28
N SER A 83 21.81 9.16 15.78
CA SER A 83 23.20 8.76 16.02
C SER A 83 23.99 8.63 14.72
N LEU A 84 23.43 7.93 13.72
CA LEU A 84 24.00 7.82 12.38
C LEU A 84 24.21 9.20 11.76
N ARG A 85 23.24 10.11 11.88
CA ARG A 85 23.34 11.50 11.40
C ARG A 85 24.52 12.27 12.00
N ARG A 86 24.86 12.04 13.27
CA ARG A 86 26.00 12.73 13.92
C ARG A 86 27.35 12.27 13.34
N ARG A 87 27.46 11.00 12.97
CA ARG A 87 28.68 10.43 12.36
C ARG A 87 28.77 10.71 10.86
N TYR A 88 27.63 10.72 10.17
CA TYR A 88 27.53 10.92 8.74
C TYR A 88 26.60 12.11 8.37
N PRO A 89 26.94 13.34 8.77
CA PRO A 89 26.06 14.51 8.60
C PRO A 89 25.87 14.94 7.13
N ASN A 90 26.74 14.50 6.24
CA ASN A 90 26.66 14.79 4.81
C ASN A 90 26.09 13.64 3.99
N HIS A 91 25.83 12.49 4.61
CA HIS A 91 25.24 11.34 3.92
C HIS A 91 23.71 11.47 3.86
N PRO A 92 23.04 11.09 2.77
CA PRO A 92 21.58 11.16 2.64
C PRO A 92 20.81 10.16 3.54
N MET A 93 21.35 8.95 3.74
CA MET A 93 20.70 7.86 4.48
C MET A 93 20.06 8.23 5.84
N PRO A 94 20.74 8.90 6.79
CA PRO A 94 20.13 9.25 8.08
C PRO A 94 18.88 10.13 7.93
N TYR A 95 18.87 11.04 6.96
CA TYR A 95 17.73 11.92 6.70
C TYR A 95 16.59 11.16 6.03
N PHE A 96 16.92 10.27 5.08
CA PHE A 96 15.95 9.41 4.44
C PHE A 96 15.22 8.52 5.45
N LEU A 97 15.96 7.88 6.36
CA LEU A 97 15.39 7.03 7.42
C LEU A 97 14.47 7.79 8.37
N MET A 98 14.81 9.05 8.71
CA MET A 98 13.92 9.93 9.49
C MET A 98 12.63 10.27 8.72
N GLY A 99 12.74 10.51 7.42
CA GLY A 99 11.60 10.73 6.53
C GLY A 99 10.72 9.47 6.40
N LEU A 100 11.34 8.30 6.25
CA LEU A 100 10.66 7.00 6.21
C LEU A 100 9.94 6.72 7.54
N SER A 101 10.51 7.13 8.66
CA SER A 101 9.79 7.07 9.95
C SER A 101 8.54 7.93 9.97
N GLN A 102 8.52 9.08 9.30
CA GLN A 102 7.30 9.90 9.21
C GLN A 102 6.29 9.26 8.25
N TRP A 103 6.76 8.69 7.14
CA TRP A 103 5.93 7.92 6.22
C TRP A 103 5.17 6.80 6.94
N TRP A 104 5.87 6.01 7.76
CA TRP A 104 5.24 4.91 8.51
C TRP A 104 4.33 5.35 9.65
N LYS A 105 4.35 6.62 10.07
CA LYS A 105 3.32 7.21 10.94
C LYS A 105 2.07 7.67 10.15
N ILE A 106 2.21 7.92 8.85
CA ILE A 106 1.11 8.33 7.96
C ILE A 106 0.31 7.11 7.47
N VAL A 107 1.01 6.05 7.04
CA VAL A 107 0.42 4.84 6.44
C VAL A 107 -0.72 4.20 7.24
N PRO A 108 -0.65 4.05 8.59
CA PRO A 108 -1.67 3.37 9.37
C PRO A 108 -3.09 3.92 9.19
N THR A 109 -3.21 5.24 9.03
CA THR A 109 -4.48 5.97 8.80
C THR A 109 -5.01 5.83 7.37
N ASN A 110 -4.49 4.89 6.58
CA ASN A 110 -4.70 4.85 5.13
C ASN A 110 -4.28 6.18 4.46
N ILE A 111 -3.16 6.75 4.93
CA ILE A 111 -2.54 7.98 4.45
C ILE A 111 -3.45 9.22 4.62
N LYS A 112 -4.43 9.20 5.53
CA LYS A 112 -5.35 10.32 5.76
C LYS A 112 -4.77 11.41 6.65
N THR A 113 -3.98 11.05 7.66
CA THR A 113 -3.37 12.04 8.55
C THR A 113 -2.39 12.93 7.79
N LYS A 114 -2.44 14.24 8.05
CA LYS A 114 -1.52 15.24 7.51
C LYS A 114 -0.51 15.73 8.54
N GLN A 115 -0.61 15.26 9.78
CA GLN A 115 0.19 15.73 10.92
C GLN A 115 1.70 15.63 10.66
N TYR A 116 2.11 14.60 9.91
CA TYR A 116 3.53 14.31 9.67
C TYR A 116 4.04 14.82 8.32
N ASP A 117 3.17 15.39 7.47
CA ASP A 117 3.52 15.79 6.10
C ASP A 117 4.67 16.80 6.08
N LYS A 118 4.63 17.84 6.92
CA LYS A 118 5.66 18.89 6.95
C LYS A 118 7.04 18.34 7.29
N LEU A 119 7.12 17.47 8.31
CA LEU A 119 8.38 16.85 8.71
C LEU A 119 8.87 15.84 7.67
N PHE A 120 7.95 15.06 7.10
CA PHE A 120 8.25 14.14 6.00
C PHE A 120 8.90 14.86 4.83
N PHE A 121 8.27 15.92 4.30
CA PHE A 121 8.81 16.67 3.17
C PHE A 121 10.15 17.32 3.51
N ALA A 122 10.31 17.90 4.70
CA ALA A 122 11.59 18.48 5.11
C ALA A 122 12.76 17.46 5.15
N TYR A 123 12.48 16.22 5.56
CA TYR A 123 13.48 15.14 5.53
C TYR A 123 13.75 14.66 4.10
N MET A 124 12.74 14.57 3.23
CA MET A 124 12.93 14.23 1.82
C MET A 124 13.75 15.31 1.10
N ASP A 125 13.43 16.60 1.30
CA ASP A 125 14.19 17.73 0.75
C ASP A 125 15.65 17.73 1.21
N THR A 126 15.90 17.38 2.48
CA THR A 126 17.27 17.28 2.99
C THR A 126 18.01 16.07 2.43
N THR A 127 17.33 14.95 2.27
CA THR A 127 17.87 13.75 1.59
C THR A 127 18.27 14.09 0.16
N ILE A 128 17.37 14.73 -0.59
CA ILE A 128 17.58 15.17 -1.98
C ILE A 128 18.80 16.08 -2.06
N ARG A 129 18.87 17.15 -1.25
CA ARG A 129 20.02 18.07 -1.27
C ARG A 129 21.35 17.38 -0.97
N LYS A 130 21.39 16.45 -0.01
CA LYS A 130 22.61 15.73 0.34
C LYS A 130 23.03 14.74 -0.75
N ALA A 131 22.07 14.05 -1.36
CA ALA A 131 22.34 13.10 -2.43
C ALA A 131 22.69 13.82 -3.75
N GLU A 132 22.06 14.96 -4.08
CA GLU A 132 22.45 15.81 -5.22
C GLU A 132 23.90 16.26 -5.09
N ALA A 133 24.31 16.77 -3.91
CA ALA A 133 25.71 17.16 -3.69
C ALA A 133 26.71 16.01 -3.85
N GLN A 134 26.33 14.78 -3.49
CA GLN A 134 27.17 13.59 -3.70
C GLN A 134 27.22 13.17 -5.17
N PHE A 135 26.09 13.25 -5.88
CA PHE A 135 25.98 12.92 -7.30
C PHE A 135 26.71 13.95 -8.18
N ASP A 136 26.61 15.24 -7.87
CA ASP A 136 27.30 16.31 -8.60
C ASP A 136 28.83 16.22 -8.46
N ALA A 137 29.31 15.61 -7.36
CA ALA A 137 30.73 15.34 -7.15
C ALA A 137 31.22 14.07 -7.89
N ASP A 138 30.33 13.08 -8.07
CA ASP A 138 30.60 11.83 -8.79
C ASP A 138 29.31 11.31 -9.43
N GLU A 139 29.16 11.51 -10.74
CA GLU A 139 27.97 11.10 -11.49
C GLU A 139 27.80 9.56 -11.55
N LYS A 140 28.83 8.78 -11.16
CA LYS A 140 28.75 7.32 -11.00
C LYS A 140 28.46 6.89 -9.57
N ASN A 141 28.12 7.82 -8.68
CA ASN A 141 27.64 7.49 -7.34
C ASN A 141 26.20 6.97 -7.41
N TYR A 142 26.06 5.67 -7.64
CA TYR A 142 24.74 5.03 -7.74
C TYR A 142 24.01 4.96 -6.40
N GLU A 143 24.71 5.00 -5.26
CA GLU A 143 24.08 5.15 -3.95
C GLU A 143 23.34 6.50 -3.84
N ALA A 144 23.98 7.59 -4.26
CA ALA A 144 23.32 8.89 -4.33
C ALA A 144 22.09 8.84 -5.27
N CYS A 145 22.22 8.20 -6.43
CA CYS A 145 21.09 7.99 -7.34
C CYS A 145 19.94 7.19 -6.69
N PHE A 146 20.26 6.15 -5.92
CA PHE A 146 19.27 5.37 -5.18
C PHE A 146 18.49 6.25 -4.20
N PHE A 147 19.18 7.06 -3.39
CA PHE A 147 18.52 7.95 -2.45
C PHE A 147 17.71 9.06 -3.16
N LEU A 148 18.18 9.56 -4.30
CA LEU A 148 17.42 10.52 -5.11
C LEU A 148 16.15 9.89 -5.69
N ALA A 149 16.26 8.71 -6.31
CA ALA A 149 15.12 7.97 -6.84
C ALA A 149 14.09 7.69 -5.75
N ALA A 150 14.55 7.21 -4.59
CA ALA A 150 13.69 6.91 -3.45
C ALA A 150 13.02 8.18 -2.89
N ALA A 151 13.79 9.23 -2.58
CA ALA A 151 13.25 10.46 -1.98
C ALA A 151 12.25 11.17 -2.90
N TYR A 152 12.57 11.31 -4.19
CA TYR A 152 11.63 11.86 -5.17
C TYR A 152 10.40 10.93 -5.38
N GLY A 153 10.57 9.61 -5.31
CA GLY A 153 9.47 8.66 -5.40
C GLY A 153 8.49 8.78 -4.22
N PHE A 154 9.01 8.88 -3.01
CA PHE A 154 8.23 9.10 -1.78
C PHE A 154 7.56 10.49 -1.77
N ASP A 155 8.29 11.55 -2.15
CA ASP A 155 7.72 12.90 -2.30
C ASP A 155 6.58 12.90 -3.32
N GLY A 156 6.80 12.31 -4.50
CA GLY A 156 5.81 12.22 -5.56
C GLY A 156 4.57 11.46 -5.11
N ARG A 157 4.76 10.34 -4.39
CA ARG A 157 3.68 9.53 -3.83
C ARG A 157 2.84 10.31 -2.83
N LEU A 158 3.45 11.01 -1.87
CA LEU A 158 2.67 11.77 -0.89
C LEU A 158 1.96 12.96 -1.55
N ASN A 159 2.63 13.68 -2.46
CA ASN A 159 1.99 14.76 -3.21
C ASN A 159 0.78 14.26 -4.02
N ALA A 160 0.85 13.07 -4.63
CA ALA A 160 -0.28 12.45 -5.32
C ALA A 160 -1.45 12.15 -4.37
N GLU A 161 -1.18 11.58 -3.19
CA GLU A 161 -2.20 11.33 -2.16
C GLU A 161 -2.85 12.63 -1.64
N ARG A 162 -2.10 13.74 -1.67
CA ARG A 162 -2.58 15.09 -1.35
C ARG A 162 -3.22 15.83 -2.53
N SER A 163 -3.33 15.18 -3.69
CA SER A 163 -3.85 15.77 -4.94
C SER A 163 -3.05 16.99 -5.43
N ASN A 164 -1.77 17.08 -5.03
CA ASN A 164 -0.82 18.05 -5.55
C ASN A 164 -0.14 17.50 -6.82
N TRP A 165 -0.94 17.35 -7.87
CA TRP A 165 -0.54 16.69 -9.11
C TRP A 165 0.68 17.33 -9.80
N PRO A 166 0.81 18.67 -9.89
CA PRO A 166 1.97 19.27 -10.55
C PRO A 166 3.29 18.88 -9.87
N ARG A 167 3.35 18.94 -8.53
CA ARG A 167 4.54 18.51 -7.79
C ARG A 167 4.76 17.01 -7.90
N ALA A 168 3.69 16.21 -7.77
CA ALA A 168 3.78 14.76 -7.91
C ALA A 168 4.39 14.33 -9.25
N THR A 169 3.99 14.96 -10.35
CA THR A 169 4.51 14.69 -11.69
C THR A 169 5.98 15.07 -11.83
N VAL A 170 6.39 16.24 -11.32
CA VAL A 170 7.80 16.66 -11.36
C VAL A 170 8.68 15.69 -10.57
N SER A 171 8.26 15.33 -9.35
CA SER A 171 8.99 14.39 -8.51
C SER A 171 9.04 12.99 -9.14
N ALA A 172 7.94 12.50 -9.71
CA ALA A 172 7.94 11.22 -10.43
C ALA A 172 8.91 11.20 -11.61
N LYS A 173 8.98 12.28 -12.41
CA LYS A 173 9.94 12.40 -13.51
C LYS A 173 11.39 12.37 -13.01
N ARG A 174 11.70 13.08 -11.92
CA ARG A 174 13.04 13.08 -11.32
C ARG A 174 13.39 11.72 -10.73
N ALA A 175 12.45 11.07 -10.05
CA ALA A 175 12.64 9.72 -9.52
C ALA A 175 13.02 8.74 -10.64
N LEU A 176 12.31 8.77 -11.77
CA LEU A 176 12.60 7.92 -12.92
C LEU A 176 13.95 8.22 -13.58
N LYS A 177 14.35 9.51 -13.66
CA LYS A 177 15.69 9.89 -14.15
C LYS A 177 16.78 9.19 -13.34
N TYR A 178 16.76 9.33 -12.01
CA TYR A 178 17.79 8.74 -11.16
C TYR A 178 17.69 7.22 -11.05
N LEU A 179 16.47 6.68 -11.17
CA LEU A 179 16.29 5.23 -11.25
C LEU A 179 17.00 4.64 -12.48
N GLU A 180 16.84 5.26 -13.65
CA GLU A 180 17.50 4.80 -14.88
C GLU A 180 19.02 4.87 -14.76
N ILE A 181 19.57 5.94 -14.18
CA ILE A 181 21.02 6.07 -13.93
C ILE A 181 21.50 4.98 -12.96
N SER A 182 20.75 4.72 -11.88
CA SER A 182 21.12 3.71 -10.88
C SER A 182 21.02 2.26 -11.36
N LYS A 183 20.45 2.01 -12.55
CA LYS A 183 20.23 0.67 -13.09
C LYS A 183 21.53 -0.12 -13.26
N GLU A 184 22.65 0.55 -13.51
CA GLU A 184 23.98 -0.07 -13.61
C GLU A 184 24.43 -0.71 -12.28
N ALA A 185 23.88 -0.28 -11.14
CA ALA A 185 24.14 -0.85 -9.83
C ALA A 185 23.23 -2.03 -9.46
N ASN A 186 22.26 -2.42 -10.30
CA ASN A 186 21.30 -3.47 -9.96
C ASN A 186 21.95 -4.84 -9.68
N GLY A 187 23.13 -5.11 -10.26
CA GLY A 187 23.91 -6.32 -9.99
C GLY A 187 24.72 -6.27 -8.69
N LEU A 188 24.91 -5.08 -8.08
CA LEU A 188 25.72 -4.93 -6.87
C LEU A 188 25.00 -5.39 -5.60
N SER A 189 23.70 -5.14 -5.52
CA SER A 189 22.91 -5.42 -4.34
C SER A 189 21.41 -5.42 -4.66
N PRO A 190 20.61 -6.28 -4.00
CA PRO A 190 19.15 -6.24 -4.10
C PRO A 190 18.54 -4.87 -3.77
N GLU A 191 19.24 -4.03 -2.99
CA GLU A 191 18.78 -2.68 -2.66
C GLU A 191 18.47 -1.85 -3.92
N PHE A 192 19.36 -1.90 -4.91
CA PHE A 192 19.23 -1.11 -6.15
C PHE A 192 18.12 -1.64 -7.06
N LEU A 193 17.84 -2.95 -7.01
CA LEU A 193 16.85 -3.61 -7.87
C LEU A 193 15.40 -3.21 -7.53
N PHE A 194 15.14 -2.72 -6.32
CA PHE A 194 13.79 -2.44 -5.83
C PHE A 194 12.99 -1.48 -6.73
N GLY A 195 13.58 -0.35 -7.10
CA GLY A 195 12.91 0.65 -7.94
C GLY A 195 12.58 0.10 -9.33
N GLN A 196 13.50 -0.66 -9.93
CA GLN A 196 13.31 -1.28 -11.23
C GLN A 196 12.21 -2.34 -11.20
N ALA A 197 12.13 -3.12 -10.11
CA ALA A 197 11.07 -4.11 -9.91
C ALA A 197 9.67 -3.46 -9.93
N LEU A 198 9.50 -2.36 -9.20
CA LEU A 198 8.25 -1.60 -9.19
C LEU A 198 7.94 -0.98 -10.56
N PHE A 199 8.93 -0.37 -11.21
CA PHE A 199 8.77 0.21 -12.53
C PHE A 199 8.30 -0.83 -13.55
N ASN A 200 8.98 -1.98 -13.62
CA ASN A 200 8.67 -3.06 -14.56
C ASN A 200 7.23 -3.57 -14.40
N TYR A 201 6.73 -3.66 -13.16
CA TYR A 201 5.36 -4.03 -12.89
C TYR A 201 4.36 -2.94 -13.31
N TYR A 202 4.54 -1.72 -12.78
CA TYR A 202 3.54 -0.66 -12.93
C TYR A 202 3.51 -0.04 -14.33
N ALA A 203 4.62 -0.05 -15.08
CA ALA A 203 4.64 0.42 -16.47
C ALA A 203 3.69 -0.40 -17.38
N VAL A 204 3.38 -1.65 -17.02
CA VAL A 204 2.38 -2.49 -17.71
C VAL A 204 1.01 -2.38 -17.06
N TRP A 205 0.95 -2.38 -15.73
CA TRP A 205 -0.33 -2.40 -15.00
C TRP A 205 -1.12 -1.09 -15.17
N ILE A 206 -0.47 0.08 -15.08
CA ILE A 206 -1.14 1.39 -15.17
C ILE A 206 -1.90 1.58 -16.49
N PRO A 207 -1.30 1.42 -17.69
CA PRO A 207 -2.03 1.69 -18.95
C PRO A 207 -3.19 0.71 -19.17
N ASN A 208 -3.13 -0.50 -18.61
CA ASN A 208 -4.21 -1.48 -18.70
C ASN A 208 -5.41 -1.12 -17.81
N ASN A 209 -5.16 -0.55 -16.63
CA ASN A 209 -6.19 -0.21 -15.65
C ASN A 209 -6.66 1.26 -15.75
N TYR A 210 -5.85 2.12 -16.36
CA TYR A 210 -6.13 3.54 -16.58
C TYR A 210 -5.84 3.92 -18.03
N PRO A 211 -6.69 3.53 -19.00
CA PRO A 211 -6.44 3.77 -20.42
C PRO A 211 -6.22 5.24 -20.79
N LEU A 212 -6.80 6.17 -20.02
CA LEU A 212 -6.62 7.61 -20.20
C LEU A 212 -5.17 8.08 -20.00
N LEU A 213 -4.35 7.31 -19.27
CA LEU A 213 -2.94 7.61 -19.04
C LEU A 213 -2.02 7.08 -20.15
N LYS A 214 -2.54 6.22 -21.06
CA LYS A 214 -1.74 5.59 -22.13
C LYS A 214 -0.90 6.59 -22.95
N PRO A 215 -1.42 7.75 -23.40
CA PRO A 215 -0.66 8.66 -24.25
C PRO A 215 0.62 9.18 -23.58
N VAL A 216 0.53 9.52 -22.29
CA VAL A 216 1.68 10.01 -21.52
C VAL A 216 2.68 8.88 -21.25
N LEU A 217 2.19 7.66 -21.05
CA LEU A 217 3.02 6.50 -20.74
C LEU A 217 3.87 6.00 -21.92
N LEU A 218 3.50 6.34 -23.17
CA LEU A 218 4.30 6.01 -24.36
C LEU A 218 5.68 6.68 -24.38
N LEU A 219 5.88 7.73 -23.58
CA LEU A 219 7.14 8.45 -23.45
C LEU A 219 8.12 7.76 -22.46
N PHE A 220 7.68 6.69 -21.79
CA PHE A 220 8.49 5.98 -20.79
C PHE A 220 8.98 4.62 -21.33
N PRO A 221 10.07 4.08 -20.76
CA PRO A 221 10.53 2.73 -21.10
C PRO A 221 9.43 1.68 -20.91
N LYS A 222 9.44 0.64 -21.75
CA LYS A 222 8.51 -0.49 -21.58
C LYS A 222 8.91 -1.30 -20.35
N GLY A 223 7.93 -1.63 -19.52
CA GLY A 223 8.12 -2.58 -18.42
C GLY A 223 7.79 -4.02 -18.82
N ASN A 224 8.16 -4.95 -17.95
CA ASN A 224 7.73 -6.34 -18.02
C ASN A 224 7.12 -6.75 -16.68
N LYS A 225 5.81 -7.03 -16.68
CA LYS A 225 5.04 -7.34 -15.47
C LYS A 225 5.57 -8.55 -14.71
N GLN A 226 5.92 -9.63 -15.44
CA GLN A 226 6.43 -10.86 -14.82
C GLN A 226 7.84 -10.66 -14.25
N LEU A 227 8.71 -9.99 -15.01
CA LEU A 227 10.04 -9.62 -14.55
C LEU A 227 9.97 -8.75 -13.28
N GLY A 228 9.08 -7.75 -13.26
CA GLY A 228 8.88 -6.89 -12.09
C GLY A 228 8.48 -7.68 -10.84
N LEU A 229 7.57 -8.65 -10.97
CA LEU A 229 7.19 -9.53 -9.86
C LEU A 229 8.34 -10.43 -9.40
N GLN A 230 9.13 -10.99 -10.33
CA GLN A 230 10.28 -11.83 -10.00
C GLN A 230 11.36 -11.02 -9.28
N GLN A 231 11.69 -9.84 -9.80
CA GLN A 231 12.63 -8.91 -9.17
C GLN A 231 12.14 -8.50 -7.79
N LEU A 232 10.85 -8.17 -7.63
CA LEU A 232 10.29 -7.75 -6.35
C LEU A 232 10.34 -8.87 -5.30
N ARG A 233 10.14 -10.14 -5.70
CA ARG A 233 10.35 -11.31 -4.84
C ARG A 233 11.80 -11.44 -4.40
N ASN A 234 12.74 -11.34 -5.34
CA ASN A 234 14.17 -11.37 -5.03
C ASN A 234 14.55 -10.30 -4.01
N VAL A 235 14.08 -9.07 -4.21
CA VAL A 235 14.34 -7.95 -3.29
C VAL A 235 13.67 -8.18 -1.93
N ALA A 236 12.44 -8.69 -1.91
CA ALA A 236 11.72 -9.00 -0.68
C ALA A 236 12.46 -10.04 0.18
N ASP A 237 13.10 -11.03 -0.44
CA ASP A 237 13.79 -12.12 0.25
C ASP A 237 15.23 -11.76 0.63
N ASN A 238 15.92 -10.95 -0.19
CA ASN A 238 17.36 -10.71 -0.07
C ASN A 238 17.76 -9.27 0.27
N GLY A 239 16.83 -8.30 0.22
CA GLY A 239 17.07 -6.92 0.59
C GLY A 239 17.10 -6.72 2.10
N PHE A 240 18.05 -5.92 2.59
CA PHE A 240 18.16 -5.53 3.98
C PHE A 240 17.30 -4.29 4.31
N TYR A 241 17.57 -3.15 3.65
CA TYR A 241 16.84 -1.90 3.92
C TYR A 241 15.50 -1.86 3.20
N VAL A 242 15.51 -2.18 1.90
CA VAL A 242 14.29 -2.18 1.07
C VAL A 242 13.49 -3.46 1.16
N GLY A 243 14.04 -4.54 1.73
CA GLY A 243 13.37 -5.85 1.82
C GLY A 243 11.97 -5.77 2.45
N PRO A 244 11.79 -5.11 3.61
CA PRO A 244 10.47 -4.92 4.20
C PRO A 244 9.52 -4.12 3.30
N GLU A 245 9.97 -3.03 2.65
CA GLU A 245 9.15 -2.30 1.68
C GLU A 245 8.76 -3.18 0.48
N ALA A 246 9.70 -3.96 -0.05
CA ALA A 246 9.44 -4.87 -1.16
C ALA A 246 8.39 -5.92 -0.79
N LYS A 247 8.43 -6.47 0.42
CA LYS A 247 7.37 -7.35 0.94
C LYS A 247 6.02 -6.64 1.02
N VAL A 248 5.99 -5.38 1.47
CA VAL A 248 4.76 -4.58 1.56
C VAL A 248 4.15 -4.35 0.18
N PHE A 249 4.97 -3.96 -0.80
CA PHE A 249 4.52 -3.77 -2.18
C PHE A 249 4.10 -5.09 -2.81
N LEU A 250 4.86 -6.18 -2.64
CA LEU A 250 4.54 -7.48 -3.19
C LEU A 250 3.23 -8.02 -2.63
N MET A 251 3.04 -7.95 -1.30
CA MET A 251 1.80 -8.30 -0.63
C MET A 251 0.64 -7.49 -1.22
N ARG A 252 0.78 -6.16 -1.32
CA ARG A 252 -0.28 -5.29 -1.84
C ARG A 252 -0.62 -5.63 -3.29
N ILE A 253 0.39 -5.77 -4.15
CA ILE A 253 0.26 -6.11 -5.57
C ILE A 253 -0.50 -7.42 -5.74
N LEU A 254 -0.09 -8.47 -5.03
CA LEU A 254 -0.75 -9.76 -5.11
C LEU A 254 -2.19 -9.68 -4.61
N ASN A 255 -2.43 -8.92 -3.54
CA ASN A 255 -3.74 -8.77 -2.91
C ASN A 255 -4.72 -7.97 -3.78
N ASN A 256 -4.36 -6.75 -4.21
CA ASN A 256 -5.31 -5.81 -4.82
C ASN A 256 -5.25 -5.81 -6.34
N GLU A 257 -4.05 -5.90 -6.91
CA GLU A 257 -3.84 -5.76 -8.36
C GLU A 257 -3.93 -7.12 -9.09
N GLU A 258 -3.43 -8.22 -8.50
CA GLU A 258 -3.54 -9.57 -9.05
C GLU A 258 -4.76 -10.36 -8.53
N ASN A 259 -5.41 -9.90 -7.45
CA ASN A 259 -6.47 -10.63 -6.75
C ASN A 259 -6.07 -12.07 -6.36
N ASN A 260 -4.79 -12.29 -6.04
CA ASN A 260 -4.21 -13.57 -5.66
C ASN A 260 -3.95 -13.62 -4.15
N TRP A 261 -5.03 -13.85 -3.39
CA TRP A 261 -5.00 -13.90 -1.92
C TRP A 261 -4.11 -15.03 -1.39
N GLU A 262 -4.07 -16.16 -2.09
CA GLU A 262 -3.25 -17.33 -1.73
C GLU A 262 -1.75 -16.98 -1.75
N ALA A 263 -1.30 -16.26 -2.79
CA ALA A 263 0.09 -15.83 -2.88
C ALA A 263 0.42 -14.65 -1.94
N ALA A 264 -0.56 -13.80 -1.60
CA ALA A 264 -0.37 -12.68 -0.69
C ALA A 264 -0.29 -13.11 0.78
N ALA A 265 -1.06 -14.13 1.17
CA ALA A 265 -1.18 -14.59 2.55
C ALA A 265 0.14 -14.99 3.25
N PRO A 266 1.07 -15.76 2.64
CA PRO A 266 2.34 -16.09 3.30
C PRO A 266 3.19 -14.84 3.56
N ILE A 267 3.12 -13.84 2.68
CA ILE A 267 3.86 -12.58 2.83
C ILE A 267 3.25 -11.73 3.95
N ALA A 268 1.92 -11.60 3.97
CA ALA A 268 1.20 -10.90 5.04
C ALA A 268 1.48 -11.54 6.42
N ARG A 269 1.45 -12.88 6.49
CA ARG A 269 1.82 -13.65 7.68
C ARG A 269 3.27 -13.39 8.11
N ASN A 270 4.21 -13.41 7.16
CA ASN A 270 5.62 -13.14 7.46
C ASN A 270 5.81 -11.73 8.02
N LEU A 271 5.22 -10.70 7.39
CA LEU A 271 5.27 -9.32 7.87
C LEU A 271 4.67 -9.17 9.27
N ALA A 272 3.47 -9.71 9.50
CA ALA A 272 2.80 -9.60 10.80
C ALA A 272 3.52 -10.37 11.92
N LYS A 273 4.16 -11.51 11.62
CA LYS A 273 4.96 -12.25 12.61
C LYS A 273 6.31 -11.59 12.89
N THR A 274 6.93 -11.00 11.88
CA THR A 274 8.22 -10.31 12.03
C THR A 274 8.05 -8.97 12.75
N TYR A 275 6.93 -8.28 12.51
CA TYR A 275 6.61 -6.99 13.13
C TYR A 275 5.22 -7.03 13.79
N PRO A 276 5.07 -7.70 14.94
CA PRO A 276 3.78 -7.94 15.59
C PRO A 276 3.06 -6.68 16.10
N ASP A 277 3.76 -5.56 16.23
CA ASP A 277 3.20 -4.28 16.68
C ASP A 277 2.88 -3.32 15.52
N ASN A 278 2.80 -3.85 14.30
CA ASN A 278 2.43 -3.07 13.11
C ASN A 278 0.98 -3.32 12.71
N GLY A 279 0.08 -2.40 13.06
CA GLY A 279 -1.33 -2.49 12.72
C GLY A 279 -1.64 -2.48 11.22
N TYR A 280 -0.73 -2.04 10.34
CA TYR A 280 -0.89 -2.21 8.90
C TYR A 280 -0.67 -3.67 8.49
N PHE A 281 0.41 -4.32 8.95
CA PHE A 281 0.68 -5.72 8.61
C PHE A 281 -0.34 -6.68 9.23
N GLU A 282 -0.72 -6.44 10.48
CA GLU A 282 -1.69 -7.28 11.18
C GLU A 282 -3.06 -7.26 10.47
N ARG A 283 -3.51 -6.09 10.00
CA ARG A 283 -4.74 -5.95 9.19
C ARG A 283 -4.71 -6.78 7.92
N PHE A 284 -3.61 -6.72 7.16
CA PHE A 284 -3.51 -7.46 5.91
C PHE A 284 -3.44 -8.97 6.16
N TYR A 285 -2.80 -9.40 7.25
CA TYR A 285 -2.83 -10.80 7.63
C TYR A 285 -4.24 -11.26 8.02
N ALA A 286 -4.97 -10.47 8.83
CA ALA A 286 -6.36 -10.75 9.17
C ALA A 286 -7.26 -10.79 7.92
N LEU A 287 -7.07 -9.86 6.98
CA LEU A 287 -7.78 -9.85 5.69
C LEU A 287 -7.50 -11.12 4.88
N SER A 288 -6.23 -11.55 4.78
CA SER A 288 -5.88 -12.79 4.09
C SER A 288 -6.53 -14.01 4.75
N CYS A 289 -6.48 -14.10 6.08
CA CYS A 289 -7.14 -15.17 6.83
C CYS A 289 -8.66 -15.18 6.59
N PHE A 290 -9.31 -14.01 6.59
CA PHE A 290 -10.74 -13.90 6.30
C PHE A 290 -11.07 -14.39 4.88
N ASN A 291 -10.33 -13.94 3.87
CA ASN A 291 -10.56 -14.29 2.48
C ASN A 291 -10.30 -15.78 2.17
N LEU A 292 -9.36 -16.40 2.87
CA LEU A 292 -9.03 -17.83 2.72
C LEU A 292 -9.84 -18.75 3.63
N GLY A 293 -10.73 -18.20 4.47
CA GLY A 293 -11.55 -18.99 5.40
C GLY A 293 -10.80 -19.51 6.63
N ASP A 294 -9.59 -19.02 6.91
CA ASP A 294 -8.86 -19.26 8.17
C ASP A 294 -9.46 -18.41 9.30
N PHE A 295 -10.71 -18.72 9.63
CA PHE A 295 -11.53 -17.93 10.54
C PHE A 295 -11.03 -17.96 11.98
N ARG A 296 -10.34 -19.02 12.40
CA ARG A 296 -9.75 -19.11 13.74
C ARG A 296 -8.65 -18.06 13.90
N GLU A 297 -7.75 -17.96 12.92
CA GLU A 297 -6.65 -17.02 12.99
C GLU A 297 -7.12 -15.58 12.72
N CYS A 298 -8.10 -15.40 11.82
CA CYS A 298 -8.77 -14.11 11.61
C CYS A 298 -9.39 -13.56 12.91
N GLU A 299 -10.09 -14.41 13.68
CA GLU A 299 -10.66 -14.03 14.98
C GLU A 299 -9.57 -13.61 15.97
N ARG A 300 -8.52 -14.43 16.12
CA ARG A 300 -7.39 -14.13 17.02
C ARG A 300 -6.75 -12.78 16.70
N LEU A 301 -6.44 -12.54 15.43
CA LEU A 301 -5.84 -11.27 14.96
C LEU A 301 -6.80 -10.10 15.13
N SER A 302 -8.09 -10.28 14.87
CA SER A 302 -9.08 -9.20 15.02
C SER A 302 -9.22 -8.77 16.49
N LEU A 303 -9.21 -9.73 17.42
CA LEU A 303 -9.25 -9.43 18.86
C LEU A 303 -7.96 -8.75 19.34
N ASP A 304 -6.80 -9.17 18.83
CA ASP A 304 -5.50 -8.55 19.14
C ASP A 304 -5.45 -7.10 18.61
N ILE A 305 -5.87 -6.87 17.37
CA ILE A 305 -6.03 -5.52 16.79
C ILE A 305 -6.90 -4.63 17.68
N LEU A 306 -8.06 -5.11 18.12
CA LEU A 306 -8.98 -4.33 18.96
C LEU A 306 -8.37 -4.04 20.35
N THR A 307 -7.62 -4.99 20.91
CA THR A 307 -6.92 -4.82 22.18
C THR A 307 -5.85 -3.73 22.08
N LYS A 308 -4.98 -3.80 21.06
CA LYS A 308 -3.92 -2.82 20.83
C LYS A 308 -4.46 -1.44 20.47
N LEU A 309 -5.56 -1.37 19.72
CA LEU A 309 -6.28 -0.13 19.44
C LEU A 309 -6.82 0.51 20.72
N ASN A 310 -7.45 -0.26 21.61
CA ASN A 310 -7.97 0.24 22.89
C ASN A 310 -6.86 0.73 23.83
N GLN A 311 -5.66 0.16 23.72
CA GLN A 311 -4.46 0.61 24.45
C GLN A 311 -3.82 1.87 23.85
N GLY A 312 -4.27 2.34 22.68
CA GLY A 312 -3.69 3.49 21.99
C GLY A 312 -2.30 3.21 21.43
N MET A 313 -1.99 1.96 21.05
CA MET A 313 -0.68 1.62 20.50
C MET A 313 -0.43 2.33 19.15
N PRO A 314 0.77 2.89 18.93
CA PRO A 314 1.12 3.50 17.65
C PRO A 314 0.93 2.54 16.47
N GLY A 315 0.33 3.03 15.38
CA GLY A 315 0.05 2.22 14.20
C GLY A 315 -1.29 1.49 14.22
N TYR A 316 -2.05 1.58 15.32
CA TYR A 316 -3.42 1.08 15.43
C TYR A 316 -4.39 2.25 15.40
N GLU A 317 -5.03 2.43 14.24
CA GLU A 317 -5.92 3.56 13.95
C GLU A 317 -7.36 3.08 13.75
N ALA A 318 -8.30 4.01 13.56
CA ALA A 318 -9.70 3.67 13.23
C ALA A 318 -9.81 2.73 12.01
N THR A 319 -8.89 2.80 11.04
CA THR A 319 -8.83 1.84 9.93
C THR A 319 -8.58 0.41 10.41
N SER A 320 -7.78 0.19 11.46
CA SER A 320 -7.59 -1.12 12.08
C SER A 320 -8.86 -1.62 12.77
N GLY A 321 -9.54 -0.74 13.50
CA GLY A 321 -10.84 -1.04 14.09
C GLY A 321 -11.88 -1.46 13.04
N ARG A 322 -11.96 -0.74 11.92
CA ARG A 322 -12.86 -1.05 10.81
C ARG A 322 -12.69 -2.47 10.25
N TYR A 323 -11.45 -2.91 10.02
CA TYR A 323 -11.18 -4.28 9.55
C TYR A 323 -11.62 -5.31 10.59
N ALA A 324 -11.10 -5.19 11.82
CA ALA A 324 -11.33 -6.17 12.87
C ALA A 324 -12.82 -6.31 13.21
N THR A 325 -13.53 -5.19 13.36
CA THR A 325 -14.97 -5.19 13.68
C THR A 325 -15.82 -5.77 12.55
N TYR A 326 -15.49 -5.54 11.28
CA TYR A 326 -16.21 -6.20 10.19
C TYR A 326 -16.05 -7.73 10.25
N PHE A 327 -14.81 -8.21 10.41
CA PHE A 327 -14.53 -9.65 10.48
C PHE A 327 -15.23 -10.29 11.68
N MET A 328 -15.16 -9.65 12.86
CA MET A 328 -15.85 -10.13 14.06
C MET A 328 -17.37 -10.14 13.88
N GLY A 329 -17.96 -9.11 13.28
CA GLY A 329 -19.40 -9.06 12.99
C GLY A 329 -19.83 -10.22 12.08
N TRP A 330 -19.04 -10.49 11.04
CA TRP A 330 -19.28 -11.62 10.14
C TRP A 330 -19.17 -12.97 10.87
N LEU A 331 -18.16 -13.16 11.71
CA LEU A 331 -17.98 -14.39 12.48
C LEU A 331 -19.12 -14.61 13.48
N MET A 332 -19.52 -13.57 14.21
CA MET A 332 -20.64 -13.64 15.16
C MET A 332 -21.94 -14.00 14.44
N GLN A 333 -22.22 -13.41 13.28
CA GLN A 333 -23.42 -13.70 12.50
C GLN A 333 -23.40 -15.12 11.89
N ASN A 334 -22.30 -15.52 11.28
CA ASN A 334 -22.26 -16.68 10.38
C ASN A 334 -21.74 -17.94 11.05
N ARG A 335 -20.76 -17.82 11.96
CA ARG A 335 -20.14 -18.96 12.64
C ARG A 335 -20.78 -19.23 14.00
N TYR A 336 -20.85 -18.21 14.85
CA TYR A 336 -21.35 -18.36 16.22
C TYR A 336 -22.87 -18.20 16.33
N LYS A 337 -23.51 -17.61 15.31
CA LYS A 337 -24.95 -17.29 15.29
C LYS A 337 -25.40 -16.37 16.44
N ASP A 338 -24.47 -15.58 16.99
CA ASP A 338 -24.71 -14.57 18.01
C ASP A 338 -25.10 -13.24 17.32
N VAL A 339 -26.40 -13.06 17.12
CA VAL A 339 -26.94 -11.93 16.34
C VAL A 339 -26.70 -10.59 17.04
N ASP A 340 -26.80 -10.54 18.36
CA ASP A 340 -26.64 -9.30 19.11
C ASP A 340 -25.19 -8.81 19.05
N LYS A 341 -24.21 -9.71 19.23
CA LYS A 341 -22.80 -9.34 19.02
C LYS A 341 -22.50 -8.99 17.58
N ALA A 342 -23.12 -9.67 16.62
CA ALA A 342 -22.95 -9.32 15.20
C ALA A 342 -23.40 -7.87 14.93
N LYS A 343 -24.56 -7.48 15.47
CA LYS A 343 -25.08 -6.10 15.34
C LYS A 343 -24.11 -5.09 15.96
N ASP A 344 -23.62 -5.33 17.19
CA ASP A 344 -22.62 -4.47 17.85
C ASP A 344 -21.38 -4.27 16.96
N TYR A 345 -20.77 -5.35 16.49
CA TYR A 345 -19.57 -5.28 15.69
C TYR A 345 -19.78 -4.56 14.35
N TYR A 346 -20.90 -4.80 13.66
CA TYR A 346 -21.20 -4.07 12.42
C TYR A 346 -21.45 -2.58 12.67
N GLN A 347 -22.11 -2.21 13.76
CA GLN A 347 -22.29 -0.79 14.14
C GLN A 347 -20.93 -0.13 14.42
N ARG A 348 -20.04 -0.80 15.15
CA ARG A 348 -18.68 -0.30 15.39
C ARG A 348 -17.88 -0.16 14.10
N CYS A 349 -18.04 -1.08 13.15
CA CYS A 349 -17.42 -0.96 11.81
C CYS A 349 -17.90 0.28 11.05
N ILE A 350 -19.21 0.59 11.12
CA ILE A 350 -19.79 1.81 10.56
C ILE A 350 -19.14 3.04 11.19
N VAL A 351 -19.10 3.12 12.53
CA VAL A 351 -18.47 4.24 13.26
C VAL A 351 -17.01 4.42 12.87
N PHE A 352 -16.21 3.34 12.84
CA PHE A 352 -14.81 3.43 12.42
C PHE A 352 -14.65 3.89 10.96
N SER A 353 -15.55 3.47 10.07
CA SER A 353 -15.53 3.89 8.67
C SER A 353 -15.89 5.38 8.52
N GLU A 354 -16.80 5.90 9.34
CA GLU A 354 -17.15 7.33 9.37
C GLU A 354 -15.99 8.17 9.88
N LEU A 355 -15.31 7.74 10.95
CA LEU A 355 -14.11 8.40 11.49
C LEU A 355 -12.98 8.52 10.46
N THR A 356 -12.85 7.56 9.54
CA THR A 356 -11.82 7.59 8.48
C THR A 356 -12.31 8.15 7.15
N ASN A 357 -13.58 8.58 7.07
CA ASN A 357 -14.27 8.99 5.84
C ASN A 357 -14.18 7.93 4.72
N GLU A 358 -14.27 6.66 5.10
CA GLU A 358 -14.27 5.48 4.22
C GLU A 358 -15.69 4.91 4.05
N VAL A 359 -16.66 5.80 3.84
CA VAL A 359 -18.11 5.52 3.76
C VAL A 359 -18.61 5.10 2.37
N LYS A 360 -17.69 4.78 1.45
CA LYS A 360 -18.02 4.38 0.07
C LYS A 360 -17.64 2.92 -0.17
N GLY A 361 -18.65 2.04 -0.21
CA GLY A 361 -18.45 0.61 -0.49
C GLY A 361 -17.74 -0.16 0.63
N GLY A 362 -17.15 -1.31 0.28
CA GLY A 362 -16.32 -2.12 1.17
C GLY A 362 -17.01 -2.49 2.48
N PHE A 363 -16.25 -2.48 3.58
CA PHE A 363 -16.78 -2.88 4.90
C PHE A 363 -17.93 -2.02 5.41
N TYR A 364 -17.98 -0.72 5.06
CA TYR A 364 -19.10 0.14 5.45
C TYR A 364 -20.40 -0.31 4.78
N LEU A 365 -20.37 -0.50 3.46
CA LEU A 365 -21.53 -1.00 2.69
C LEU A 365 -21.98 -2.37 3.19
N HIS A 366 -21.04 -3.31 3.38
CA HIS A 366 -21.38 -4.66 3.79
C HIS A 366 -21.87 -4.75 5.25
N SER A 367 -21.32 -3.94 6.17
CA SER A 367 -21.83 -3.87 7.55
C SER A 367 -23.26 -3.30 7.56
N THR A 368 -23.49 -2.22 6.82
CA THR A 368 -24.82 -1.60 6.68
C THR A 368 -25.83 -2.57 6.08
N TYR A 369 -25.44 -3.28 5.02
CA TYR A 369 -26.28 -4.27 4.37
C TYR A 369 -26.60 -5.47 5.28
N ASN A 370 -25.63 -5.99 6.04
CA ASN A 370 -25.90 -7.06 7.00
C ASN A 370 -26.83 -6.60 8.13
N LEU A 371 -26.66 -5.37 8.64
CA LEU A 371 -27.58 -4.80 9.62
C LEU A 371 -29.00 -4.64 9.07
N ALA A 372 -29.15 -4.26 7.81
CA ALA A 372 -30.44 -4.16 7.14
C ALA A 372 -31.16 -5.53 7.12
N ARG A 373 -30.45 -6.59 6.70
CA ARG A 373 -31.00 -7.96 6.64
C ARG A 373 -31.32 -8.53 8.02
N LEU A 374 -30.51 -8.22 9.02
CA LEU A 374 -30.76 -8.62 10.41
C LEU A 374 -32.03 -7.94 10.96
N ALA A 375 -32.17 -6.63 10.75
CA ALA A 375 -33.37 -5.88 11.15
C ALA A 375 -34.63 -6.36 10.42
N GLU A 376 -34.52 -6.66 9.12
CA GLU A 376 -35.61 -7.27 8.35
C GLU A 376 -36.05 -8.62 8.93
N LYS A 377 -35.09 -9.49 9.28
CA LYS A 377 -35.38 -10.79 9.91
C LYS A 377 -36.04 -10.64 11.28
N GLU A 378 -35.68 -9.60 12.03
CA GLU A 378 -36.28 -9.24 13.33
C GLU A 378 -37.64 -8.52 13.19
N LYS A 379 -38.10 -8.26 11.96
CA LYS A 379 -39.31 -7.48 11.64
C LYS A 379 -39.25 -6.03 12.14
N ASP A 380 -38.05 -5.49 12.37
CA ASP A 380 -37.83 -4.06 12.62
C ASP A 380 -37.76 -3.32 11.28
N THR A 381 -38.94 -3.05 10.72
CA THR A 381 -39.09 -2.37 9.42
C THR A 381 -38.47 -0.97 9.42
N ALA A 382 -38.51 -0.25 10.53
CA ALA A 382 -37.98 1.11 10.61
C ALA A 382 -36.45 1.11 10.46
N THR A 383 -35.78 0.24 11.22
CA THR A 383 -34.31 0.10 11.15
C THR A 383 -33.87 -0.50 9.82
N ALA A 384 -34.57 -1.53 9.33
CA ALA A 384 -34.26 -2.15 8.03
C ALA A 384 -34.34 -1.13 6.89
N ARG A 385 -35.41 -0.33 6.82
CA ARG A 385 -35.55 0.74 5.82
C ARG A 385 -34.42 1.76 5.90
N ARG A 386 -34.03 2.18 7.10
CA ARG A 386 -32.93 3.14 7.29
C ARG A 386 -31.63 2.61 6.70
N TYR A 387 -31.23 1.38 7.01
CA TYR A 387 -30.00 0.81 6.49
C TYR A 387 -30.07 0.49 5.00
N TYR A 388 -31.19 -0.04 4.50
CA TYR A 388 -31.35 -0.27 3.06
C TYR A 388 -31.32 1.03 2.25
N ALA A 389 -31.84 2.14 2.76
CA ALA A 389 -31.72 3.45 2.11
C ALA A 389 -30.24 3.83 1.91
N ILE A 390 -29.42 3.66 2.95
CA ILE A 390 -27.97 3.90 2.85
C ILE A 390 -27.34 2.96 1.81
N VAL A 391 -27.62 1.65 1.86
CA VAL A 391 -27.09 0.66 0.90
C VAL A 391 -27.43 1.03 -0.54
N ARG A 392 -28.67 1.47 -0.80
CA ARG A 392 -29.10 1.95 -2.12
C ARG A 392 -28.30 3.19 -2.54
N ASP A 393 -28.08 4.13 -1.65
CA ASP A 393 -27.48 5.42 -2.00
C ASP A 393 -25.97 5.32 -2.26
N ILE A 394 -25.27 4.38 -1.61
CA ILE A 394 -23.82 4.20 -1.74
C ILE A 394 -23.38 2.93 -2.50
N GLY A 395 -24.29 2.01 -2.76
CA GLY A 395 -24.00 0.75 -3.46
C GLY A 395 -23.82 0.93 -4.96
N ASP A 396 -23.01 0.07 -5.58
CA ASP A 396 -22.93 -0.01 -7.04
C ASP A 396 -24.27 -0.48 -7.60
N SER A 397 -24.80 0.22 -8.60
CA SER A 397 -26.13 -0.05 -9.18
C SER A 397 -26.28 -1.45 -9.78
N LYS A 398 -25.16 -2.12 -10.11
CA LYS A 398 -25.11 -3.49 -10.62
C LYS A 398 -24.97 -4.54 -9.50
N SER A 399 -24.64 -4.12 -8.27
CA SER A 399 -24.45 -5.04 -7.15
C SER A 399 -25.76 -5.72 -6.70
N ALA A 400 -25.64 -6.91 -6.12
CA ALA A 400 -26.78 -7.61 -5.53
C ALA A 400 -27.38 -6.82 -4.35
N ALA A 401 -26.51 -6.28 -3.46
CA ALA A 401 -26.93 -5.49 -2.31
C ALA A 401 -27.77 -4.27 -2.70
N TYR A 402 -27.38 -3.54 -3.76
CA TYR A 402 -28.18 -2.42 -4.27
C TYR A 402 -29.56 -2.86 -4.77
N ARG A 403 -29.62 -3.96 -5.53
CA ARG A 403 -30.87 -4.48 -6.10
C ARG A 403 -31.84 -4.93 -5.01
N GLU A 404 -31.34 -5.63 -3.98
CA GLU A 404 -32.11 -6.06 -2.82
C GLU A 404 -32.62 -4.86 -2.01
N ALA A 405 -31.75 -3.89 -1.71
CA ALA A 405 -32.14 -2.66 -1.03
C ALA A 405 -33.24 -1.89 -1.77
N LYS A 406 -33.12 -1.77 -3.10
CA LYS A 406 -34.12 -1.11 -3.94
C LYS A 406 -35.46 -1.87 -3.93
N ALA A 407 -35.44 -3.20 -3.97
CA ALA A 407 -36.65 -4.02 -3.91
C ALA A 407 -37.35 -3.88 -2.56
N TYR A 408 -36.62 -4.05 -1.46
CA TYR A 408 -37.15 -3.93 -0.10
C TYR A 408 -37.81 -2.57 0.15
N LEU A 409 -37.15 -1.47 -0.25
CA LEU A 409 -37.69 -0.11 -0.10
C LEU A 409 -38.93 0.15 -0.98
N LYS A 410 -39.09 -0.55 -2.10
CA LYS A 410 -40.26 -0.44 -2.96
C LYS A 410 -41.48 -1.12 -2.33
N GLU A 411 -41.26 -2.26 -1.67
CA GLU A 411 -42.30 -3.04 -1.01
C GLU A 411 -42.74 -2.42 0.33
N ASN A 412 -41.79 -1.85 1.08
CA ASN A 412 -42.02 -1.28 2.40
C ASN A 412 -42.11 0.26 2.37
N LYS A 413 -43.05 0.79 1.56
CA LYS A 413 -43.20 2.24 1.31
C LYS A 413 -43.88 3.06 2.42
N LYS A 414 -44.23 2.45 3.55
CA LYS A 414 -44.93 3.13 4.66
C LYS A 414 -44.02 3.25 5.86
#